data_AF-A0A355YNV9-F1
#
_entry.id   AF-A0A355YNV9-F1
#
_cell.length_a   1.000
_cell.length_b   1.000
_cell.length_c   1.000
_cell.angle_alpha   90.00
_cell.angle_beta   90.00
_cell.angle_gamma   90.00
#
_symmetry.space_group_name_H-M   'P 1'
#
loop_
_entity.id
_entity.type
_entity.pdbx_description
1 polymer ?
#
loop_
_entity_poly.entity_id
_entity_poly.type
_entity_poly.pdbx_seq_one_letter_code
_entity_poly.pdbx_strand_id
1 'polypeptide(L)'
;VFDDITTGASQDIKQATSLAKAMVTKYGMSERLGLIHYGDDDEEVFIGRDLAHTRSYGEQVAGEIDQEVKRIVDECYVQAKKIINEYRQVLDACAELLLQKEKISREEFEALFVQNC
;
A
#
# COMPACT_ATOMS: atom_id res chain seq x y z
N VAL A 1 2.44 -17.21 8.54
CA VAL A 1 3.20 -17.48 9.78
C VAL A 1 2.29 -17.37 10.98
N PHE A 2 1.48 -16.32 11.06
CA PHE A 2 0.23 -16.31 11.81
C PHE A 2 -0.89 -15.92 10.83
N ASP A 3 -2.04 -16.59 10.90
CA ASP A 3 -3.23 -16.28 10.08
C ASP A 3 -4.14 -15.23 10.79
N ASP A 4 -3.61 -14.59 11.83
CA ASP A 4 -4.31 -13.61 12.64
C ASP A 4 -4.15 -12.20 12.07
N ILE A 5 -5.30 -11.55 11.84
CA ILE A 5 -5.36 -10.15 11.48
C ILE A 5 -5.14 -9.33 12.76
N THR A 6 -4.01 -8.62 12.83
CA THR A 6 -3.71 -7.71 13.93
C THR A 6 -4.05 -6.27 13.57
N THR A 7 -4.34 -5.44 14.57
CA THR A 7 -4.64 -4.02 14.37
C THR A 7 -3.40 -3.16 14.07
N GLY A 8 -2.20 -3.73 14.24
CA GLY A 8 -0.92 -3.04 14.04
C GLY A 8 -0.66 -2.60 12.59
N ALA A 9 -1.22 -3.32 11.61
CA ALA A 9 -1.05 -3.01 10.19
C ALA A 9 -2.02 -1.92 9.66
N SER A 10 -2.88 -1.36 10.52
CA SER A 10 -3.90 -0.38 10.10
C SER A 10 -3.33 0.84 9.39
N GLN A 11 -2.18 1.33 9.85
CA GLN A 11 -1.50 2.48 9.26
C GLN A 11 -0.90 2.17 7.87
N ASP A 12 -0.40 0.95 7.65
CA ASP A 12 0.12 0.53 6.36
C ASP A 12 -1.00 0.35 5.34
N ILE A 13 -2.12 -0.26 5.75
CA ILE A 13 -3.31 -0.41 4.92
C ILE A 13 -3.84 0.96 4.48
N LYS A 14 -3.89 1.93 5.40
CA LYS A 14 -4.33 3.30 5.10
C LYS A 14 -3.41 3.99 4.09
N GLN A 15 -2.09 3.84 4.24
CA GLN A 15 -1.11 4.42 3.32
C GLN A 15 -1.19 3.78 1.93
N ALA A 16 -1.22 2.45 1.86
CA ALA A 16 -1.33 1.71 0.60
C ALA A 16 -2.62 2.09 -0.16
N THR A 17 -3.75 2.17 0.56
CA THR A 17 -5.04 2.57 -0.03
C THR A 17 -5.01 4.00 -0.55
N SER A 18 -4.45 4.94 0.24
CA SER A 18 -4.34 6.34 -0.17
C SER A 18 -3.46 6.52 -1.40
N LEU A 19 -2.33 5.80 -1.45
CA LEU A 19 -1.42 5.84 -2.59
C LEU A 19 -2.07 5.23 -3.84
N ALA A 20 -2.69 4.06 -3.72
CA ALA A 20 -3.40 3.42 -4.83
C ALA A 20 -4.54 4.32 -5.35
N LYS A 21 -5.25 5.01 -4.45
CA LYS A 21 -6.25 6.01 -4.84
C LYS A 21 -5.64 7.15 -5.63
N ALA A 22 -4.52 7.72 -5.17
CA ALA A 22 -3.82 8.78 -5.92
C ALA A 22 -3.30 8.30 -7.29
N MET A 23 -2.82 7.06 -7.39
CA MET A 23 -2.43 6.45 -8.65
C MET A 23 -3.57 6.46 -9.66
N VAL A 24 -4.76 6.05 -9.21
CA VAL A 24 -5.95 6.00 -10.07
C VAL A 24 -6.51 7.40 -10.37
N THR A 25 -6.67 8.24 -9.34
CA THR A 25 -7.42 9.50 -9.48
C THR A 25 -6.57 10.71 -9.85
N LYS A 26 -5.28 10.72 -9.52
CA LYS A 26 -4.39 11.87 -9.80
C LYS A 26 -3.41 11.58 -10.92
N TYR A 27 -2.85 10.37 -10.95
CA TYR A 27 -1.81 10.03 -11.92
C TYR A 27 -2.34 9.32 -13.17
N GLY A 28 -3.63 8.97 -13.21
CA GLY A 28 -4.23 8.28 -14.37
C GLY A 28 -3.66 6.88 -14.61
N MET A 29 -3.15 6.23 -13.56
CA MET A 29 -2.52 4.90 -13.62
C MET A 29 -3.55 3.78 -13.57
N SER A 30 -4.65 3.91 -14.33
CA SER A 30 -5.63 2.85 -14.54
C SER A 30 -5.94 2.76 -16.03
N GLU A 31 -5.79 1.56 -16.60
CA GLU A 31 -6.15 1.32 -18.00
C GLU A 31 -7.66 1.46 -18.25
N ARG A 32 -8.49 1.21 -17.22
CA ARG A 32 -9.95 1.29 -17.31
C ARG A 32 -10.46 2.73 -17.32
N LEU A 33 -9.91 3.57 -16.44
CA LEU A 33 -10.30 4.97 -16.30
C LEU A 33 -9.50 5.90 -17.21
N GLY A 34 -8.36 5.42 -17.72
CA GLY A 34 -7.48 6.18 -18.58
C GLY A 34 -6.71 7.28 -17.85
N LEU A 35 -6.05 8.12 -18.66
CA LEU A 35 -5.19 9.21 -18.20
C LEU A 35 -6.04 10.45 -17.84
N ILE A 36 -6.89 10.34 -16.82
CA ILE A 36 -7.81 11.41 -16.38
C ILE A 36 -7.51 11.77 -14.91
N HIS A 37 -7.47 13.08 -14.63
CA HIS A 37 -7.38 13.61 -13.26
C HIS A 37 -8.79 13.79 -12.68
N TYR A 38 -9.11 12.99 -11.68
CA TYR A 38 -10.38 13.00 -10.93
C TYR A 38 -10.26 13.67 -9.55
N GLY A 39 -9.08 14.15 -9.17
CA GLY A 39 -8.89 14.89 -7.92
C GLY A 39 -9.38 16.32 -8.04
N ASP A 40 -9.99 16.85 -6.98
CA ASP A 40 -9.92 18.28 -6.71
C ASP A 40 -8.53 18.52 -6.09
N ASP A 41 -7.78 19.47 -6.63
CA ASP A 41 -6.55 19.90 -5.98
C ASP A 41 -6.93 20.53 -4.64
N ASP A 42 -6.52 19.90 -3.53
CA ASP A 42 -6.60 20.44 -2.16
C ASP A 42 -5.69 21.68 -1.97
N GLU A 43 -5.59 22.57 -2.98
CA GLU A 43 -4.79 23.81 -2.94
C GLU A 43 -5.63 25.10 -2.91
N GLU A 44 -6.96 25.04 -3.07
CA GLU A 44 -7.79 26.24 -2.86
C GLU A 44 -8.12 26.41 -1.36
N VAL A 45 -7.24 27.15 -0.66
CA VAL A 45 -7.54 27.77 0.64
C VAL A 45 -8.61 28.84 0.45
N PHE A 46 -9.86 28.44 0.17
CA PHE A 46 -10.97 29.37 0.09
C PHE A 46 -11.65 29.49 1.45
N ILE A 47 -11.39 30.61 2.13
CA ILE A 47 -12.02 30.99 3.40
C ILE A 47 -13.51 31.30 3.11
N GLY A 48 -14.35 30.27 3.14
CA GLY A 48 -15.75 30.46 2.80
C GLY A 48 -16.60 29.20 2.85
N ARG A 49 -16.97 28.81 4.07
CA ARG A 49 -18.31 28.29 4.40
C ARG A 49 -18.74 26.99 3.69
N ASP A 50 -18.58 25.89 4.42
CA ASP A 50 -19.46 24.72 4.49
C ASP A 50 -19.96 24.04 3.19
N LEU A 51 -19.70 22.73 3.14
CA LEU A 51 -20.60 21.69 2.64
C LEU A 51 -20.78 21.60 1.11
N ALA A 52 -19.74 21.14 0.40
CA ALA A 52 -19.86 20.00 -0.51
C ALA A 52 -18.47 19.65 -1.08
N HIS A 53 -17.82 18.61 -0.55
CA HIS A 53 -16.85 17.83 -1.33
C HIS A 53 -17.63 17.12 -2.43
N THR A 54 -18.01 17.88 -3.46
CA THR A 54 -18.72 17.37 -4.62
C THR A 54 -17.69 16.58 -5.40
N ARG A 55 -17.78 15.24 -5.38
CA ARG A 55 -16.97 14.42 -6.28
C ARG A 55 -17.22 14.94 -7.70
N SER A 56 -16.16 15.33 -8.40
CA SER A 56 -16.21 15.85 -9.78
C SER A 56 -16.62 14.78 -10.81
N TYR A 57 -16.98 13.58 -10.36
CA TYR A 57 -17.32 12.42 -11.16
C TYR A 57 -18.56 11.68 -10.61
N GLY A 58 -19.33 11.05 -11.52
CA GLY A 58 -20.56 10.34 -11.18
C GLY A 58 -20.33 9.04 -10.37
N GLU A 59 -21.42 8.49 -9.81
CA GLU A 59 -21.36 7.26 -8.98
C GLU A 59 -20.74 6.07 -9.71
N GLN A 60 -20.99 5.93 -11.02
CA GLN A 60 -20.39 4.87 -11.83
C GLN A 60 -18.85 4.94 -11.81
N VAL A 61 -18.29 6.13 -12.04
CA VAL A 61 -16.84 6.37 -12.02
C VAL A 61 -16.28 6.16 -10.62
N ALA A 62 -17.02 6.56 -9.58
CA ALA A 62 -16.63 6.30 -8.19
C ALA A 62 -16.49 4.79 -7.91
N GLY A 63 -17.45 4.00 -8.36
CA GLY A 63 -17.39 2.54 -8.24
C GLY A 63 -16.24 1.92 -9.03
N GLU A 64 -15.90 2.47 -10.20
CA GLU A 64 -14.74 2.03 -10.98
C GLU A 64 -13.41 2.37 -10.30
N ILE A 65 -13.29 3.56 -9.69
CA ILE A 65 -12.13 3.96 -8.89
C ILE A 65 -11.94 2.99 -7.73
N ASP A 66 -12.99 2.70 -6.96
CA ASP A 66 -12.91 1.80 -5.81
C ASP A 66 -12.48 0.37 -6.22
N GLN A 67 -12.97 -0.11 -7.37
CA GLN A 67 -12.55 -1.39 -7.94
C GLN A 67 -11.08 -1.42 -8.32
N GLU A 68 -10.57 -0.36 -8.96
CA GLU A 68 -9.18 -0.28 -9.38
C GLU A 68 -8.23 -0.14 -8.19
N VAL A 69 -8.60 0.64 -7.17
CA VAL A 69 -7.85 0.73 -5.91
C VAL A 69 -7.76 -0.65 -5.26
N LYS A 70 -8.88 -1.37 -5.16
CA LYS A 70 -8.89 -2.71 -4.60
C LYS A 70 -7.98 -3.66 -5.40
N ARG A 71 -8.06 -3.63 -6.73
CA ARG A 71 -7.23 -4.46 -7.61
C ARG A 71 -5.74 -4.23 -7.35
N ILE A 72 -5.30 -2.96 -7.33
CA ILE A 72 -3.89 -2.61 -7.08
C ILE A 72 -3.43 -3.12 -5.72
N VAL A 73 -4.22 -2.90 -4.66
CA VAL A 73 -3.85 -3.33 -3.30
C VAL A 73 -3.78 -4.86 -3.21
N ASP A 74 -4.73 -5.57 -3.80
CA ASP A 74 -4.76 -7.04 -3.81
C ASP A 74 -3.55 -7.61 -4.58
N GLU A 75 -3.22 -7.05 -5.76
CA GLU A 75 -2.05 -7.48 -6.56
C GLU A 75 -0.74 -7.27 -5.80
N CYS A 76 -0.55 -6.09 -5.19
CA CYS A 76 0.61 -5.79 -4.35
C CYS A 76 0.70 -6.73 -3.14
N TYR A 77 -0.43 -7.06 -2.51
CA TYR A 77 -0.48 -7.98 -1.39
C TYR A 77 -0.06 -9.40 -1.80
N VAL A 78 -0.54 -9.90 -2.94
CA VAL A 78 -0.15 -11.20 -3.50
C VAL A 78 1.35 -11.23 -3.81
N GLN A 79 1.87 -10.18 -4.45
CA GLN A 79 3.30 -10.01 -4.74
C GLN A 79 4.14 -10.03 -3.45
N ALA A 80 3.77 -9.23 -2.45
CA ALA A 80 4.47 -9.18 -1.17
C ALA A 80 4.48 -10.55 -0.48
N LYS A 81 3.33 -11.25 -0.43
CA LYS A 81 3.25 -12.62 0.09
C LYS A 81 4.15 -13.58 -0.65
N LYS A 82 4.24 -13.49 -1.97
CA LYS A 82 5.11 -14.33 -2.78
C LYS A 82 6.58 -14.11 -2.41
N ILE A 83 7.03 -12.86 -2.34
CA ILE A 83 8.41 -12.51 -1.97
C ILE A 83 8.73 -13.01 -0.55
N ILE A 84 7.84 -12.77 0.41
CA ILE A 84 8.05 -13.23 1.80
C ILE A 84 8.16 -14.75 1.88
N ASN A 85 7.35 -15.48 1.11
CA ASN A 85 7.42 -16.94 1.06
C ASN A 85 8.67 -17.44 0.35
N GLU A 86 9.13 -16.77 -0.70
CA GLU A 86 10.37 -17.08 -1.41
C GLU A 86 11.58 -16.96 -0.48
N TYR A 87 11.63 -15.90 0.33
CA TYR A 87 12.72 -15.66 1.29
C TYR A 87 12.36 -16.10 2.72
N ARG A 88 11.55 -17.16 2.86
CA ARG A 88 11.03 -17.53 4.18
C ARG A 88 12.12 -17.90 5.19
N GLN A 89 13.18 -18.56 4.74
CA GLN A 89 14.32 -18.91 5.58
C GLN A 89 15.04 -17.66 6.12
N VAL A 90 15.20 -16.63 5.28
CA VAL A 90 15.79 -15.35 5.68
C VAL A 90 14.91 -14.64 6.71
N LEU A 91 13.59 -14.66 6.52
CA LEU A 91 12.64 -14.10 7.49
C LEU A 91 12.77 -14.78 8.85
N ASP A 92 12.78 -16.11 8.87
CA ASP A 92 12.84 -16.88 10.12
C ASP A 92 14.19 -16.63 10.85
N ALA A 93 15.31 -16.61 10.12
CA ALA A 93 16.63 -16.28 10.67
C ALA A 93 16.70 -14.84 11.20
N CYS A 94 16.09 -13.89 10.48
CA CYS A 94 16.00 -12.49 10.91
C CYS A 94 15.19 -12.37 12.21
N ALA A 95 14.06 -13.07 12.30
CA ALA A 95 13.23 -13.07 13.51
C ALA A 95 13.97 -13.65 14.72
N GLU A 96 14.70 -14.75 14.53
CA GLU A 96 15.52 -15.34 15.60
C GLU A 96 16.63 -14.39 16.07
N LEU A 97 17.32 -13.74 15.14
CA LEU A 97 18.36 -12.76 15.47
C LEU A 97 17.79 -11.53 16.21
N LEU A 98 16.62 -11.05 15.79
CA LEU A 98 15.92 -9.94 16.46
C LEU A 98 15.47 -10.32 17.87
N LEU A 99 15.07 -11.57 18.12
CA LEU A 99 14.76 -12.05 19.47
C LEU A 99 16.00 -12.03 20.39
N GLN A 100 17.18 -12.27 19.84
CA GLN A 100 18.43 -12.27 20.61
C GLN A 100 18.98 -10.86 20.86
N LYS A 101 18.91 -9.98 19.86
CA LYS A 101 19.61 -8.68 19.87
C LYS A 101 18.70 -7.46 20.00
N GLU A 102 17.37 -7.63 19.90
CA GLU A 102 16.34 -6.59 19.84
C GLU A 102 16.42 -5.67 18.59
N LYS A 103 17.63 -5.41 18.09
CA LYS A 103 17.93 -4.61 16.90
C LYS A 103 19.03 -5.27 16.09
N ILE A 104 18.93 -5.16 14.78
CA ILE A 104 19.93 -5.65 13.82
C ILE A 104 20.36 -4.50 12.90
N SER A 105 21.63 -4.49 12.51
CA SER A 105 22.11 -3.52 11.51
C SER A 105 21.75 -3.96 10.08
N ARG A 106 21.94 -3.05 9.12
CA ARG A 106 21.77 -3.36 7.70
C ARG A 106 22.71 -4.49 7.27
N GLU A 107 23.98 -4.41 7.67
CA GLU A 107 25.01 -5.38 7.30
C GLU A 107 24.68 -6.77 7.84
N GLU A 108 24.16 -6.85 9.07
CA GLU A 108 23.71 -8.10 9.68
C GLU A 108 22.51 -8.69 8.95
N PHE A 109 21.54 -7.87 8.56
CA PHE A 109 20.38 -8.30 7.78
C PHE A 109 20.77 -8.80 6.38
N GLU A 110 21.63 -8.06 5.67
CA GLU A 110 22.10 -8.42 4.33
C GLU A 110 22.91 -9.74 4.34
N ALA A 111 23.68 -9.99 5.41
CA ALA A 111 24.41 -11.25 5.57
C ALA A 111 23.49 -12.49 5.61
N LEU A 112 22.25 -12.35 6.07
CA LEU A 112 21.26 -13.44 6.09
C LEU A 112 20.86 -13.92 4.69
N PHE A 113 20.99 -13.07 3.67
CA PHE A 113 20.70 -13.46 2.28
C PHE A 113 21.85 -14.25 1.65
N VAL A 114 23.10 -14.01 2.08
CA VAL A 114 24.29 -14.63 1.50
C VAL A 114 24.53 -16.04 2.06
N GLN A 115 24.15 -16.28 3.32
CA GLN A 115 24.34 -17.57 3.99
C GLN A 115 23.39 -18.69 3.52
N ASN A 116 22.34 -18.34 2.76
CA ASN A 116 21.31 -19.29 2.28
C ASN A 116 21.45 -19.63 0.78
N CYS A 117 22.62 -19.37 0.18
CA CYS A 117 23.01 -19.78 -1.17
C CYS A 117 23.81 -21.09 -1.18
#